data_AF-A0A5E4GEB1-F1
#
_entry.id   AF-A0A5E4GEB1-F1
#
_cell.length_a   1.000
_cell.length_b   1.000
_cell.length_c   1.000
_cell.angle_alpha   90.00
_cell.angle_beta   90.00
_cell.angle_gamma   90.00
#
_symmetry.space_group_name_H-M   'P 1'
#
loop_
_entity.id
_entity.type
_entity.pdbx_description
1 polymer ?
#
loop_
_entity_poly.entity_id
_entity_poly.type
_entity_poly.pdbx_seq_one_letter_code
_entity_poly.pdbx_strand_id
1 'polypeptide(L)'
;MPKLKSLNLSGCQFLKKIPDLSGIPNIKWLNLSNCTSLVEVDDSVGLLDKLVELNLDGCVKLTRFATTLGLKSLERLCLRNCGRLESFPEIEDKLESLVILNIGESGIRGLPSSVAYLTGITFMSSGYCDNLTFTSLRSIYGLQRLTTFGDKVNSDSNISLALPKLVFFNLQGCNLSESNFVLPLDCLFTFTFLDLSGNNFVRYPRCINKFVNLWFLRLNGCKGLQEIPESLRPSVDRVLLPNCTSLEKISKLPQGVRWLDLVNCHRLGGYEITENILLNEVPHSVFEIILRGNAFPKWVSCCKSATVCRYPDVEDKEEYIGGCEFSFEIPPNLERETSRLVLCVSYHYPYFDDAKILINGKLVNEIWIGDTSATEIEDTHVWLKCVPLLDPQKLRVGEELTHLQQANMCQVIFHLQGAGPIPVISCGCHGC
;
A
#
# COMPACT_ATOMS: atom_id res chain seq x y z
N MET A 1 -10.66 -33.25 26.96
CA MET A 1 -10.21 -32.16 27.88
C MET A 1 -11.24 -31.03 27.83
N PRO A 2 -12.36 -31.14 28.56
CA PRO A 2 -13.54 -30.30 28.29
C PRO A 2 -13.33 -28.81 28.63
N LYS A 3 -12.28 -28.44 29.38
CA LYS A 3 -11.97 -27.05 29.72
C LYS A 3 -11.01 -26.37 28.73
N LEU A 4 -10.44 -27.11 27.78
CA LEU A 4 -9.46 -26.58 26.83
C LEU A 4 -10.15 -25.57 25.91
N LYS A 5 -9.63 -24.34 25.87
CA LYS A 5 -10.16 -23.22 25.07
C LYS A 5 -9.22 -22.79 23.94
N SER A 6 -7.93 -23.07 24.08
CA SER A 6 -6.91 -22.69 23.11
C SER A 6 -5.97 -23.86 22.90
N LEU A 7 -5.63 -24.12 21.65
CA LEU A 7 -4.60 -25.07 21.27
C LEU A 7 -3.71 -24.41 20.22
N ASN A 8 -2.44 -24.21 20.57
CA ASN A 8 -1.44 -23.70 19.64
C ASN A 8 -0.41 -24.80 19.36
N LEU A 9 -0.35 -25.22 18.10
CA LEU A 9 0.60 -26.17 17.55
C LEU A 9 1.38 -25.54 16.38
N SER A 10 1.42 -24.21 16.30
CA SER A 10 2.10 -23.50 15.21
C SER A 10 3.56 -23.93 15.07
N GLY A 11 4.03 -24.11 13.84
CA GLY A 11 5.43 -24.46 13.55
C GLY A 11 5.80 -25.91 13.90
N CYS A 12 4.84 -26.79 14.22
CA CYS A 12 5.13 -28.21 14.49
C CYS A 12 5.53 -28.95 13.20
N GLN A 13 6.81 -28.89 12.84
CA GLN A 13 7.32 -29.37 11.55
C GLN A 13 7.18 -30.87 11.29
N PHE A 14 6.92 -31.69 12.31
CA PHE A 14 6.74 -33.14 12.20
C PHE A 14 5.28 -33.58 12.34
N LEU A 15 4.37 -32.66 12.67
CA LEU A 15 2.96 -32.96 12.81
C LEU A 15 2.38 -33.29 11.44
N LYS A 16 1.95 -34.55 11.25
CA LYS A 16 1.40 -35.01 9.97
C LYS A 16 -0.12 -34.98 9.90
N LYS A 17 -0.79 -35.17 11.04
CA LYS A 17 -2.25 -35.24 11.13
C LYS A 17 -2.75 -34.61 12.42
N ILE A 18 -3.91 -33.96 12.35
CA ILE A 18 -4.73 -33.64 13.51
C ILE A 18 -5.83 -34.70 13.63
N PRO A 19 -5.94 -35.40 14.77
CA PRO A 19 -6.97 -36.41 14.98
C PRO A 19 -8.32 -35.77 15.31
N ASP A 20 -9.33 -36.60 15.52
CA ASP A 20 -10.64 -36.20 16.02
C ASP A 20 -10.54 -35.27 17.25
N LEU A 21 -11.11 -34.07 17.14
CA LEU A 21 -11.16 -33.05 18.19
C LEU A 21 -12.56 -32.93 18.84
N SER A 22 -13.49 -33.84 18.56
CA SER A 22 -14.83 -33.88 19.18
C SER A 22 -14.78 -33.90 20.73
N GLY A 23 -13.72 -34.48 21.30
CA GLY A 23 -13.45 -34.53 22.75
C GLY A 23 -13.00 -33.21 23.41
N ILE A 24 -12.88 -32.12 22.64
CA ILE A 24 -12.55 -30.77 23.12
C ILE A 24 -13.54 -29.71 22.60
N PRO A 25 -14.86 -29.85 22.88
CA PRO A 25 -15.92 -29.05 22.26
C PRO A 25 -15.95 -27.56 22.69
N ASN A 26 -15.12 -27.16 23.65
CA ASN A 26 -15.04 -25.79 24.16
C ASN A 26 -13.86 -24.99 23.62
N ILE A 27 -13.13 -25.55 22.64
CA ILE A 27 -12.04 -24.87 21.97
C ILE A 27 -12.59 -23.65 21.21
N LYS A 28 -11.89 -22.53 21.38
CA LYS A 28 -12.16 -21.24 20.73
C LYS A 28 -11.08 -20.86 19.73
N TRP A 29 -9.84 -21.26 19.98
CA TRP A 29 -8.71 -20.91 19.13
C TRP A 29 -7.88 -22.17 18.82
N LEU A 30 -7.74 -22.47 17.53
CA LEU A 30 -6.90 -23.55 17.03
C LEU A 30 -5.87 -22.98 16.04
N ASN A 31 -4.62 -22.91 16.48
CA ASN A 31 -3.52 -22.44 15.64
C ASN A 31 -2.64 -23.62 15.21
N LEU A 32 -2.66 -23.91 13.92
CA LEU A 32 -1.90 -24.94 13.23
C LEU A 32 -0.93 -24.34 12.19
N SER A 33 -0.76 -23.01 12.19
CA SER A 33 0.04 -22.30 11.19
C SER A 33 1.48 -22.83 11.11
N ASN A 34 2.08 -22.77 9.92
CA ASN A 34 3.44 -23.18 9.63
C ASN A 34 3.77 -24.64 9.99
N CYS A 35 2.75 -25.51 10.11
CA CYS A 35 2.95 -26.96 10.21
C CYS A 35 3.22 -27.53 8.81
N THR A 36 4.44 -27.37 8.31
CA THR A 36 4.82 -27.69 6.92
C THR A 36 4.74 -29.18 6.55
N SER A 37 4.62 -30.08 7.54
CA SER A 37 4.38 -31.51 7.32
C SER A 37 2.93 -31.95 7.52
N LEU A 38 2.02 -31.04 7.89
CA LEU A 38 0.61 -31.36 8.13
C LEU A 38 -0.05 -31.68 6.79
N VAL A 39 -0.63 -32.87 6.69
CA VAL A 39 -1.29 -33.37 5.47
C VAL A 39 -2.81 -33.36 5.63
N GLU A 40 -3.30 -33.64 6.83
CA GLU A 40 -4.70 -33.91 7.08
C GLU A 40 -5.14 -33.34 8.44
N VAL A 41 -6.28 -32.67 8.45
CA VAL A 41 -7.00 -32.29 9.66
C VAL A 41 -8.34 -33.00 9.62
N ASP A 42 -8.65 -33.72 10.70
CA ASP A 42 -9.88 -34.49 10.84
C ASP A 42 -11.15 -33.64 10.67
N ASP A 43 -12.21 -34.24 10.14
CA ASP A 43 -13.46 -33.54 9.81
C ASP A 43 -14.19 -32.98 11.03
N SER A 44 -13.97 -33.56 12.21
CA SER A 44 -14.51 -33.05 13.48
C SER A 44 -14.16 -31.57 13.72
N VAL A 45 -13.02 -31.08 13.19
CA VAL A 45 -12.62 -29.68 13.32
C VAL A 45 -13.61 -28.73 12.66
N GLY A 46 -14.29 -29.17 11.58
CA GLY A 46 -15.32 -28.40 10.88
C GLY A 46 -16.64 -28.28 11.63
N LEU A 47 -16.81 -28.98 12.76
CA LEU A 47 -18.05 -29.04 13.55
C LEU A 47 -17.87 -28.48 14.98
N LEU A 48 -16.75 -27.81 15.25
CA LEU A 48 -16.47 -27.18 16.53
C LEU A 48 -17.24 -25.85 16.67
N ASP A 49 -18.53 -25.90 17.04
CA ASP A 49 -19.45 -24.75 17.12
C ASP A 49 -18.92 -23.51 17.86
N LYS A 50 -18.00 -23.70 18.84
CA LYS A 50 -17.44 -22.63 19.69
C LYS A 50 -16.11 -22.08 19.17
N LEU A 51 -15.59 -22.64 18.09
CA LEU A 51 -14.34 -22.19 17.48
C LEU A 51 -14.54 -20.80 16.89
N VAL A 52 -13.72 -19.85 17.35
CA VAL A 52 -13.72 -18.44 16.93
C VAL A 52 -12.64 -18.20 15.87
N GLU A 53 -11.50 -18.88 16.00
CA GLU A 53 -10.40 -18.77 15.04
C GLU A 53 -9.79 -20.14 14.72
N LEU A 54 -9.66 -20.39 13.42
CA LEU A 54 -8.90 -21.50 12.86
C LEU A 54 -7.81 -20.94 11.95
N ASN A 55 -6.54 -21.16 12.33
CA ASN A 55 -5.40 -20.73 11.55
C ASN A 55 -4.59 -21.94 11.04
N LEU A 56 -4.56 -22.12 9.73
CA LEU A 56 -3.81 -23.15 8.99
C LEU A 56 -2.78 -22.54 8.03
N ASP A 57 -2.48 -21.24 8.14
CA ASP A 57 -1.58 -20.54 7.23
C ASP A 57 -0.22 -21.25 7.12
N GLY A 58 0.35 -21.36 5.93
CA GLY A 58 1.66 -21.97 5.71
C GLY A 58 1.70 -23.49 5.85
N CYS A 59 0.54 -24.17 5.93
CA CYS A 59 0.47 -25.63 5.88
C CYS A 59 0.59 -26.14 4.43
N VAL A 60 1.79 -25.98 3.85
CA VAL A 60 2.06 -26.22 2.41
C VAL A 60 1.78 -27.65 1.92
N LYS A 61 1.68 -28.64 2.83
CA LYS A 61 1.36 -30.04 2.49
C LYS A 61 -0.08 -30.44 2.77
N LEU A 62 -0.90 -29.53 3.32
CA LEU A 62 -2.28 -29.81 3.70
C LEU A 62 -3.09 -30.13 2.44
N THR A 63 -3.71 -31.30 2.41
CA THR A 63 -4.56 -31.72 1.28
C THR A 63 -6.06 -31.60 1.59
N ARG A 64 -6.43 -31.59 2.88
CA ARG A 64 -7.82 -31.45 3.34
C ARG A 64 -7.89 -30.98 4.79
N PHE A 65 -8.86 -30.12 5.08
CA PHE A 65 -9.32 -29.82 6.44
C PHE A 65 -10.85 -29.71 6.39
N ALA A 66 -11.54 -30.64 7.04
CA ALA A 66 -13.00 -30.75 6.99
C ALA A 66 -13.62 -30.93 5.59
N THR A 67 -14.62 -31.80 5.49
CA THR A 67 -15.48 -31.90 4.31
C THR A 67 -16.62 -30.88 4.34
N THR A 68 -17.09 -30.53 5.54
CA THR A 68 -18.18 -29.60 5.79
C THR A 68 -17.83 -28.62 6.92
N LEU A 69 -18.28 -27.37 6.83
CA LEU A 69 -18.16 -26.35 7.87
C LEU A 69 -19.52 -26.01 8.48
N GLY A 70 -19.67 -26.33 9.76
CA GLY A 70 -20.78 -25.95 10.63
C GLY A 70 -20.35 -25.01 11.77
N LEU A 71 -19.28 -24.22 11.58
CA LEU A 71 -18.62 -23.45 12.64
C LEU A 71 -19.33 -22.14 13.00
N LYS A 72 -20.44 -22.21 13.72
CA LYS A 72 -21.34 -21.06 13.99
C LYS A 72 -20.68 -19.84 14.65
N SER A 73 -19.66 -20.04 15.48
CA SER A 73 -18.94 -18.96 16.17
C SER A 73 -17.68 -18.48 15.44
N LEU A 74 -17.36 -19.04 14.27
CA LEU A 74 -16.10 -18.74 13.60
C LEU A 74 -16.10 -17.32 13.08
N GLU A 75 -15.11 -16.53 13.50
CA GLU A 75 -14.89 -15.16 13.05
C GLU A 75 -13.76 -15.07 12.02
N ARG A 76 -12.78 -15.97 12.10
CA ARG A 76 -11.56 -15.95 11.28
C ARG A 76 -11.17 -17.35 10.81
N LEU A 77 -11.03 -17.51 9.49
CA LEU A 77 -10.51 -18.70 8.84
C LEU A 77 -9.31 -18.33 7.95
N CYS A 78 -8.13 -18.84 8.30
CA CYS A 78 -6.88 -18.54 7.60
C CYS A 78 -6.30 -19.82 6.98
N LEU A 79 -6.19 -19.85 5.65
CA LEU A 79 -5.74 -20.95 4.80
C LEU A 79 -4.66 -20.48 3.80
N ARG A 80 -3.96 -19.39 4.11
CA ARG A 80 -2.96 -18.82 3.21
C ARG A 80 -1.81 -19.79 2.99
N ASN A 81 -1.28 -19.88 1.78
CA ASN A 81 -0.11 -20.71 1.46
C ASN A 81 -0.34 -22.21 1.78
N CYS A 82 -1.58 -22.66 1.60
CA CYS A 82 -1.98 -24.08 1.64
C CYS A 82 -1.99 -24.65 0.20
N GLY A 83 -0.83 -24.66 -0.47
CA GLY A 83 -0.73 -24.93 -1.91
C GLY A 83 -1.22 -26.31 -2.39
N ARG A 84 -1.41 -27.29 -1.49
CA ARG A 84 -1.96 -28.62 -1.82
C ARG A 84 -3.44 -28.80 -1.45
N LEU A 85 -4.07 -27.79 -0.87
CA LEU A 85 -5.48 -27.83 -0.49
C LEU A 85 -6.30 -27.46 -1.73
N GLU A 86 -6.81 -28.45 -2.44
CA GLU A 86 -7.43 -28.23 -3.76
C GLU A 86 -8.92 -27.89 -3.73
N SER A 87 -9.60 -28.18 -2.62
CA SER A 87 -11.04 -27.97 -2.45
C SER A 87 -11.35 -27.18 -1.19
N PHE A 88 -12.27 -26.21 -1.30
CA PHE A 88 -12.86 -25.57 -0.13
C PHE A 88 -14.04 -26.42 0.39
N PRO A 89 -14.24 -26.56 1.71
CA PRO A 89 -15.33 -27.36 2.27
C PRO A 89 -16.73 -26.81 1.92
N GLU A 90 -17.74 -27.68 1.91
CA GLU A 90 -19.14 -27.25 1.83
C GLU A 90 -19.57 -26.55 3.13
N ILE A 91 -20.48 -25.58 3.03
CA ILE A 91 -20.98 -24.84 4.19
C ILE A 91 -22.40 -25.31 4.51
N GLU A 92 -22.61 -25.82 5.73
CA GLU A 92 -23.87 -26.46 6.11
C GLU A 92 -25.00 -25.45 6.37
N ASP A 93 -24.66 -24.31 6.97
CA ASP A 93 -25.61 -23.26 7.35
C ASP A 93 -24.94 -21.87 7.31
N LYS A 94 -25.71 -20.81 7.49
CA LYS A 94 -25.21 -19.43 7.50
C LYS A 94 -24.15 -19.22 8.58
N LEU A 95 -22.94 -18.89 8.15
CA LEU A 95 -21.85 -18.49 9.04
C LEU A 95 -21.85 -16.97 9.19
N GLU A 96 -22.84 -16.46 9.92
CA GLU A 96 -23.05 -15.01 10.13
C GLU A 96 -21.91 -14.35 10.93
N SER A 97 -21.18 -15.15 11.72
CA SER A 97 -20.04 -14.69 12.53
C SER A 97 -18.76 -14.53 11.73
N LEU A 98 -18.63 -15.18 10.55
CA LEU A 98 -17.37 -15.18 9.82
C LEU A 98 -17.11 -13.82 9.20
N VAL A 99 -16.07 -13.12 9.67
CA VAL A 99 -15.71 -11.78 9.21
C VAL A 99 -14.56 -11.85 8.21
N ILE A 100 -13.61 -12.76 8.42
CA ILE A 100 -12.35 -12.85 7.67
C ILE A 100 -12.17 -14.26 7.11
N LEU A 101 -12.01 -14.34 5.80
CA LEU A 101 -11.57 -15.53 5.08
C LEU A 101 -10.31 -15.22 4.29
N ASN A 102 -9.22 -15.91 4.59
CA ASN A 102 -8.00 -15.84 3.80
C ASN A 102 -7.70 -17.19 3.17
N ILE A 103 -7.76 -17.28 1.84
CA ILE A 103 -7.41 -18.46 1.05
C ILE A 103 -6.26 -18.18 0.08
N GLY A 104 -5.58 -17.03 0.18
CA GLY A 104 -4.53 -16.65 -0.76
C GLY A 104 -3.38 -17.66 -0.86
N GLU A 105 -2.77 -17.81 -2.02
CA GLU A 105 -1.69 -18.79 -2.28
C GLU A 105 -2.09 -20.24 -1.94
N SER A 106 -3.39 -20.55 -1.86
CA SER A 106 -3.86 -21.94 -1.68
C SER A 106 -4.00 -22.66 -3.02
N GLY A 107 -4.05 -23.99 -2.96
CA GLY A 107 -4.30 -24.83 -4.14
C GLY A 107 -5.77 -24.85 -4.60
N ILE A 108 -6.66 -24.08 -3.94
CA ILE A 108 -8.11 -24.22 -4.07
C ILE A 108 -8.52 -23.90 -5.51
N ARG A 109 -9.18 -24.88 -6.15
CA ARG A 109 -9.59 -24.79 -7.56
C ARG A 109 -10.98 -24.20 -7.75
N GLY A 110 -11.80 -24.19 -6.71
CA GLY A 110 -13.15 -23.65 -6.77
C GLY A 110 -13.75 -23.45 -5.39
N LEU A 111 -14.67 -22.49 -5.28
CA LEU A 111 -15.53 -22.34 -4.11
C LEU A 111 -16.88 -23.01 -4.38
N PRO A 112 -17.43 -23.77 -3.43
CA PRO A 112 -18.77 -24.34 -3.57
C PRO A 112 -19.84 -23.25 -3.60
N SER A 113 -21.04 -23.57 -4.10
CA SER A 113 -22.17 -22.64 -4.11
C SER A 113 -22.59 -22.21 -2.70
N SER A 114 -22.34 -23.07 -1.70
CA SER A 114 -22.58 -22.81 -0.29
C SER A 114 -21.71 -21.67 0.28
N VAL A 115 -20.68 -21.18 -0.43
CA VAL A 115 -19.95 -19.97 -0.02
C VAL A 115 -20.85 -18.74 0.14
N ALA A 116 -22.00 -18.71 -0.55
CA ALA A 116 -23.01 -17.67 -0.38
C ALA A 116 -23.60 -17.61 1.05
N TYR A 117 -23.38 -18.64 1.88
CA TYR A 117 -23.79 -18.70 3.28
C TYR A 117 -22.84 -17.94 4.22
N LEU A 118 -21.71 -17.42 3.74
CA LEU A 118 -20.80 -16.54 4.48
C LEU A 118 -21.35 -15.11 4.60
N THR A 119 -22.57 -14.96 5.11
CA THR A 119 -23.31 -13.69 5.08
C THR A 119 -22.69 -12.58 5.93
N GLY A 120 -21.83 -12.92 6.88
CA GLY A 120 -21.12 -11.98 7.77
C GLY A 120 -19.83 -11.39 7.18
N ILE A 121 -19.31 -11.96 6.09
CA ILE A 121 -17.95 -11.70 5.63
C ILE A 121 -17.76 -10.25 5.17
N THR A 122 -16.68 -9.63 5.65
CA THR A 122 -16.29 -8.27 5.24
C THR A 122 -14.95 -8.29 4.53
N PHE A 123 -14.06 -9.23 4.88
CA PHE A 123 -12.75 -9.38 4.28
C PHE A 123 -12.57 -10.77 3.68
N MET A 124 -12.30 -10.83 2.39
CA MET A 124 -11.89 -12.05 1.69
C MET A 124 -10.61 -11.79 0.89
N SER A 125 -9.62 -12.68 1.03
CA SER A 125 -8.43 -12.66 0.19
C SER A 125 -8.22 -14.03 -0.45
N SER A 126 -8.12 -14.08 -1.78
CA SER A 126 -7.73 -15.24 -2.57
C SER A 126 -6.59 -14.93 -3.54
N GLY A 127 -5.79 -13.91 -3.23
CA GLY A 127 -4.65 -13.50 -4.06
C GLY A 127 -3.70 -14.67 -4.32
N TYR A 128 -3.17 -14.76 -5.55
CA TYR A 128 -2.25 -15.82 -5.98
C TYR A 128 -2.82 -17.26 -5.91
N CYS A 129 -4.15 -17.44 -5.93
CA CYS A 129 -4.78 -18.74 -6.16
C CYS A 129 -4.79 -19.06 -7.67
N ASP A 130 -3.68 -19.59 -8.20
CA ASP A 130 -3.53 -19.83 -9.65
C ASP A 130 -4.56 -20.81 -10.25
N ASN A 131 -5.17 -21.66 -9.42
CA ASN A 131 -6.14 -22.65 -9.87
C ASN A 131 -7.60 -22.26 -9.64
N LEU A 132 -7.89 -21.13 -8.98
CA LEU A 132 -9.26 -20.77 -8.63
C LEU A 132 -10.05 -20.44 -9.90
N THR A 133 -11.02 -21.30 -10.21
CA THR A 133 -11.80 -21.20 -11.43
C THR A 133 -12.84 -20.10 -11.34
N PHE A 134 -13.07 -19.47 -12.49
CA PHE A 134 -14.03 -18.38 -12.71
C PHE A 134 -15.46 -18.65 -12.20
N THR A 135 -15.90 -19.91 -12.17
CA THR A 135 -17.21 -20.32 -11.63
C THR A 135 -17.41 -19.94 -10.15
N SER A 136 -16.33 -19.80 -9.39
CA SER A 136 -16.34 -19.41 -7.98
C SER A 136 -16.82 -17.95 -7.77
N LEU A 137 -16.62 -17.08 -8.77
CA LEU A 137 -17.03 -15.67 -8.70
C LEU A 137 -18.56 -15.51 -8.81
N ARG A 138 -19.27 -16.47 -9.42
CA ARG A 138 -20.75 -16.49 -9.38
C ARG A 138 -21.26 -16.78 -7.96
N SER A 139 -20.57 -17.65 -7.23
CA SER A 139 -20.97 -18.10 -5.91
C SER A 139 -20.81 -16.99 -4.84
N ILE A 140 -19.94 -16.00 -5.06
CA ILE A 140 -19.74 -14.86 -4.15
C ILE A 140 -20.77 -13.72 -4.33
N TYR A 141 -21.70 -13.81 -5.31
CA TYR A 141 -22.76 -12.81 -5.51
C TYR A 141 -23.62 -12.57 -4.24
N GLY A 142 -23.74 -13.59 -3.38
CA GLY A 142 -24.45 -13.49 -2.10
C GLY A 142 -23.75 -12.64 -1.04
N LEU A 143 -22.48 -12.27 -1.21
CA LEU A 143 -21.64 -11.63 -0.19
C LEU A 143 -21.83 -10.10 -0.16
N GLN A 144 -23.04 -9.65 0.13
CA GLN A 144 -23.46 -8.23 0.09
C GLN A 144 -22.75 -7.30 1.10
N ARG A 145 -22.00 -7.87 2.06
CA ARG A 145 -21.25 -7.13 3.09
C ARG A 145 -19.75 -7.03 2.80
N LEU A 146 -19.28 -7.66 1.72
CA LEU A 146 -17.87 -7.74 1.40
C LEU A 146 -17.31 -6.34 1.09
N THR A 147 -16.33 -5.90 1.87
CA THR A 147 -15.65 -4.60 1.71
C THR A 147 -14.27 -4.77 1.07
N THR A 148 -13.66 -5.94 1.19
CA THR A 148 -12.36 -6.28 0.63
C THR A 148 -12.42 -7.62 -0.09
N PHE A 149 -12.02 -7.63 -1.37
CA PHE A 149 -11.85 -8.85 -2.16
C PHE A 149 -10.53 -8.78 -2.92
N GLY A 150 -9.83 -9.91 -3.06
CA GLY A 150 -8.74 -9.98 -4.04
C GLY A 150 -8.54 -11.35 -4.63
N ASP A 151 -8.47 -11.45 -5.96
CA ASP A 151 -8.41 -12.71 -6.70
C ASP A 151 -7.79 -12.54 -8.09
N LYS A 152 -7.36 -13.66 -8.71
CA LYS A 152 -6.86 -13.72 -10.10
C LYS A 152 -8.04 -13.88 -11.08
N VAL A 153 -8.69 -12.78 -11.46
CA VAL A 153 -9.84 -12.82 -12.38
C VAL A 153 -9.38 -12.84 -13.84
N ASN A 154 -9.70 -13.92 -14.58
CA ASN A 154 -9.52 -13.95 -16.03
C ASN A 154 -10.59 -13.09 -16.74
N SER A 155 -10.15 -12.19 -17.62
CA SER A 155 -10.94 -11.11 -18.26
C SER A 155 -12.06 -11.54 -19.22
N ASP A 156 -12.21 -12.83 -19.52
CA ASP A 156 -13.06 -13.32 -20.62
C ASP A 156 -14.55 -13.45 -20.26
N SER A 157 -15.02 -12.73 -19.25
CA SER A 157 -16.32 -13.04 -18.66
C SER A 157 -17.18 -11.83 -18.35
N ASN A 158 -18.25 -11.69 -19.15
CA ASN A 158 -19.34 -10.74 -18.96
C ASN A 158 -20.24 -11.11 -17.76
N ILE A 159 -19.70 -11.20 -16.54
CA ILE A 159 -20.51 -11.38 -15.33
C ILE A 159 -20.52 -10.07 -14.56
N SER A 160 -21.71 -9.54 -14.28
CA SER A 160 -21.89 -8.48 -13.28
C SER A 160 -21.82 -9.07 -11.87
N LEU A 161 -20.76 -8.73 -11.15
CA LEU A 161 -20.59 -8.85 -9.71
C LEU A 161 -21.25 -7.63 -9.02
N ALA A 162 -22.45 -7.82 -8.48
CA ALA A 162 -23.07 -6.84 -7.60
C ALA A 162 -22.46 -6.95 -6.19
N LEU A 163 -21.31 -6.30 -5.97
CA LEU A 163 -20.66 -6.15 -4.66
C LEU A 163 -20.76 -4.69 -4.19
N PRO A 164 -21.95 -4.21 -3.79
CA PRO A 164 -22.23 -2.78 -3.65
C PRO A 164 -21.41 -2.09 -2.56
N LYS A 165 -20.87 -2.85 -1.58
CA LYS A 165 -20.11 -2.32 -0.44
C LYS A 165 -18.59 -2.47 -0.58
N LEU A 166 -18.09 -2.89 -1.74
CA LEU A 166 -16.67 -3.14 -1.93
C LEU A 166 -15.90 -1.81 -1.91
N VAL A 167 -14.91 -1.71 -1.02
CA VAL A 167 -14.09 -0.50 -0.78
C VAL A 167 -12.65 -0.72 -1.27
N PHE A 168 -12.15 -1.94 -1.07
CA PHE A 168 -10.83 -2.40 -1.47
C PHE A 168 -10.97 -3.54 -2.48
N PHE A 169 -10.25 -3.43 -3.59
CA PHE A 169 -10.22 -4.47 -4.61
C PHE A 169 -8.79 -4.77 -5.04
N ASN A 170 -8.38 -6.03 -4.93
CA ASN A 170 -7.06 -6.48 -5.32
C ASN A 170 -7.15 -7.46 -6.50
N LEU A 171 -6.63 -7.04 -7.64
CA LEU A 171 -6.54 -7.82 -8.88
C LEU A 171 -5.09 -8.06 -9.27
N GLN A 172 -4.22 -8.28 -8.28
CA GLN A 172 -2.81 -8.53 -8.52
C GLN A 172 -2.60 -9.79 -9.37
N GLY A 173 -1.78 -9.69 -10.42
CA GLY A 173 -1.38 -10.82 -11.26
C GLY A 173 -2.49 -11.46 -12.09
N CYS A 174 -3.63 -10.78 -12.27
CA CYS A 174 -4.81 -11.28 -13.00
C CYS A 174 -4.63 -11.49 -14.51
N ASN A 175 -3.50 -11.09 -15.09
CA ASN A 175 -3.28 -11.08 -16.55
C ASN A 175 -4.39 -10.31 -17.30
N LEU A 176 -4.85 -9.21 -16.71
CA LEU A 176 -5.93 -8.40 -17.28
C LEU A 176 -5.51 -7.78 -18.61
N SER A 177 -6.44 -7.73 -19.55
CA SER A 177 -6.30 -6.86 -20.71
C SER A 177 -6.48 -5.39 -20.31
N GLU A 178 -5.88 -4.50 -21.09
CA GLU A 178 -6.06 -3.05 -20.96
C GLU A 178 -7.52 -2.61 -21.25
N SER A 179 -8.29 -3.48 -21.90
CA SER A 179 -9.67 -3.29 -22.30
C SER A 179 -10.66 -3.72 -21.20
N ASN A 180 -11.11 -2.75 -20.40
CA ASN A 180 -12.38 -2.72 -19.66
C ASN A 180 -12.70 -3.93 -18.76
N PHE A 181 -11.83 -4.23 -17.78
CA PHE A 181 -12.12 -5.16 -16.65
C PHE A 181 -13.24 -4.67 -15.70
N VAL A 182 -13.91 -3.56 -16.02
CA VAL A 182 -14.83 -2.83 -15.15
C VAL A 182 -16.30 -3.18 -15.42
N LEU A 183 -16.61 -3.80 -16.55
CA LEU A 183 -17.97 -4.27 -16.89
C LEU A 183 -18.62 -5.22 -15.84
N PRO A 184 -17.84 -5.89 -14.97
CA PRO A 184 -18.41 -6.66 -13.87
C PRO A 184 -18.86 -5.90 -12.62
N LEU A 185 -18.58 -4.61 -12.41
CA LEU A 185 -18.63 -4.05 -11.04
C LEU A 185 -19.69 -2.96 -10.87
N ASP A 186 -20.77 -3.26 -10.14
CA ASP A 186 -21.78 -2.28 -9.69
C ASP A 186 -21.28 -1.37 -8.52
N CYS A 187 -19.96 -1.32 -8.28
CA CYS A 187 -19.32 -0.64 -7.14
C CYS A 187 -18.40 0.54 -7.53
N LEU A 188 -18.60 1.12 -8.72
CA LEU A 188 -17.80 2.26 -9.21
C LEU A 188 -17.76 3.48 -8.27
N PHE A 189 -18.77 3.61 -7.40
CA PHE A 189 -18.91 4.70 -6.45
C PHE A 189 -18.44 4.36 -5.03
N THR A 190 -18.12 3.11 -4.71
CA THR A 190 -17.69 2.70 -3.36
C THR A 190 -16.20 2.40 -3.26
N PHE A 191 -15.53 2.17 -4.40
CA PHE A 191 -14.10 1.91 -4.42
C PHE A 191 -13.25 3.13 -4.03
N THR A 192 -12.34 2.86 -3.11
CA THR A 192 -11.37 3.84 -2.60
C THR A 192 -9.93 3.38 -2.84
N PHE A 193 -9.70 2.06 -2.86
CA PHE A 193 -8.39 1.45 -3.07
C PHE A 193 -8.45 0.35 -4.15
N LEU A 194 -7.50 0.38 -5.09
CA LEU A 194 -7.37 -0.61 -6.16
C LEU A 194 -5.91 -1.09 -6.29
N ASP A 195 -5.69 -2.41 -6.13
CA ASP A 195 -4.41 -3.06 -6.43
C ASP A 195 -4.47 -3.76 -7.78
N LEU A 196 -3.64 -3.36 -8.73
CA LEU A 196 -3.47 -4.00 -10.03
C LEU A 196 -2.02 -4.48 -10.24
N SER A 197 -1.25 -4.64 -9.16
CA SER A 197 0.16 -5.01 -9.23
C SER A 197 0.40 -6.29 -10.04
N GLY A 198 1.57 -6.42 -10.66
CA GLY A 198 2.01 -7.65 -11.34
C GLY A 198 1.19 -8.05 -12.58
N ASN A 199 0.35 -7.16 -13.13
CA ASN A 199 -0.33 -7.39 -14.41
C ASN A 199 0.57 -7.05 -15.60
N ASN A 200 0.24 -7.61 -16.77
CA ASN A 200 1.03 -7.46 -18.01
C ASN A 200 0.57 -6.28 -18.89
N PHE A 201 0.13 -5.18 -18.27
CA PHE A 201 -0.29 -3.99 -19.01
C PHE A 201 0.88 -3.43 -19.81
N VAL A 202 0.67 -3.10 -21.09
CA VAL A 202 1.60 -2.32 -21.91
C VAL A 202 1.26 -0.83 -21.80
N ARG A 203 -0.02 -0.51 -21.73
CA ARG A 203 -0.58 0.82 -21.49
C ARG A 203 -1.48 0.82 -20.27
N TYR A 204 -1.66 2.00 -19.70
CA TYR A 204 -2.59 2.21 -18.60
C TYR A 204 -4.04 1.82 -18.95
N PRO A 205 -4.75 1.06 -18.08
CA PRO A 205 -6.15 0.73 -18.27
C PRO A 205 -7.09 1.93 -18.08
N ARG A 206 -7.60 2.50 -19.18
CA ARG A 206 -8.49 3.68 -19.15
C ARG A 206 -9.79 3.49 -18.35
N CYS A 207 -10.20 2.25 -18.12
CA CYS A 207 -11.41 1.93 -17.36
C CYS A 207 -11.30 2.31 -15.88
N ILE A 208 -10.09 2.48 -15.33
CA ILE A 208 -9.86 2.97 -13.96
C ILE A 208 -10.45 4.37 -13.75
N ASN A 209 -10.56 5.17 -14.81
CA ASN A 209 -11.18 6.50 -14.77
C ASN A 209 -12.68 6.49 -14.43
N LYS A 210 -13.30 5.32 -14.32
CA LYS A 210 -14.69 5.17 -13.88
C LYS A 210 -14.83 5.17 -12.34
N PHE A 211 -13.75 4.96 -11.59
CA PHE A 211 -13.77 4.84 -10.12
C PHE A 211 -13.69 6.19 -9.41
N VAL A 212 -14.78 6.96 -9.41
CA VAL A 212 -14.78 8.38 -8.99
C VAL A 212 -14.25 8.68 -7.58
N ASN A 213 -14.26 7.69 -6.66
CA ASN A 213 -13.79 7.83 -5.28
C ASN A 213 -12.43 7.15 -5.01
N LEU A 214 -11.75 6.67 -6.04
CA LEU A 214 -10.44 6.05 -5.92
C LEU A 214 -9.41 7.08 -5.45
N TRP A 215 -8.82 6.86 -4.27
CA TRP A 215 -7.76 7.70 -3.72
C TRP A 215 -6.39 7.00 -3.75
N PHE A 216 -6.36 5.66 -3.81
CA PHE A 216 -5.11 4.88 -3.80
C PHE A 216 -5.12 3.81 -4.90
N LEU A 217 -4.18 3.94 -5.85
CA LEU A 217 -3.90 2.97 -6.90
C LEU A 217 -2.51 2.31 -6.74
N ARG A 218 -2.43 0.98 -6.81
CA ARG A 218 -1.17 0.23 -6.90
C ARG A 218 -1.03 -0.47 -8.24
N LEU A 219 0.13 -0.32 -8.86
CA LEU A 219 0.52 -0.88 -10.15
C LEU A 219 1.92 -1.52 -10.05
N ASN A 220 2.35 -1.91 -8.84
CA ASN A 220 3.69 -2.40 -8.56
C ASN A 220 4.05 -3.58 -9.49
N GLY A 221 5.22 -3.57 -10.09
CA GLY A 221 5.72 -4.69 -10.89
C GLY A 221 4.94 -4.96 -12.18
N CYS A 222 4.17 -3.99 -12.70
CA CYS A 222 3.59 -4.06 -14.04
C CYS A 222 4.69 -3.86 -15.10
N LYS A 223 5.51 -4.90 -15.30
CA LYS A 223 6.79 -4.81 -16.03
C LYS A 223 6.68 -4.39 -17.50
N GLY A 224 5.51 -4.59 -18.12
CA GLY A 224 5.25 -4.20 -19.51
C GLY A 224 4.82 -2.74 -19.68
N LEU A 225 4.45 -2.05 -18.59
CA LEU A 225 3.78 -0.76 -18.66
C LEU A 225 4.75 0.31 -19.16
N GLN A 226 4.44 0.95 -20.29
CA GLN A 226 5.31 1.91 -20.97
C GLN A 226 4.95 3.37 -20.68
N GLU A 227 3.66 3.66 -20.47
CA GLU A 227 3.15 5.03 -20.30
C GLU A 227 1.99 5.11 -19.31
N ILE A 228 1.90 6.25 -18.61
CA ILE A 228 0.74 6.65 -17.79
C ILE A 228 0.05 7.84 -18.49
N PRO A 229 -1.29 7.84 -18.64
CA PRO A 229 -2.02 8.85 -19.39
C PRO A 229 -2.15 10.14 -18.60
N GLU A 230 -2.36 11.22 -19.35
CA GLU A 230 -2.44 12.60 -18.87
C GLU A 230 -3.65 12.91 -17.96
N SER A 231 -4.63 12.01 -17.87
CA SER A 231 -5.83 12.24 -17.04
C SER A 231 -6.28 10.99 -16.29
N LEU A 232 -5.84 10.87 -15.03
CA LEU A 232 -6.55 10.07 -14.05
C LEU A 232 -7.80 10.87 -13.66
N ARG A 233 -9.00 10.32 -13.95
CA ARG A 233 -10.28 10.94 -13.61
C ARG A 233 -10.97 10.23 -12.44
N PRO A 234 -10.17 9.91 -11.43
CA PRO A 234 -10.47 10.37 -10.07
C PRO A 234 -9.29 11.19 -9.52
N SER A 235 -9.52 12.00 -8.49
CA SER A 235 -8.46 12.64 -7.70
C SER A 235 -7.72 11.58 -6.88
N VAL A 236 -6.98 10.70 -7.56
CA VAL A 236 -6.14 9.69 -6.94
C VAL A 236 -5.06 10.43 -6.17
N ASP A 237 -5.02 10.29 -4.85
CA ASP A 237 -4.03 10.93 -3.99
C ASP A 237 -2.69 10.19 -4.06
N ARG A 238 -2.73 8.84 -4.14
CA ARG A 238 -1.53 7.98 -4.11
C ARG A 238 -1.50 7.00 -5.27
N VAL A 239 -0.39 6.99 -6.02
CA VAL A 239 -0.10 6.03 -7.08
C VAL A 239 1.25 5.36 -6.81
N LEU A 240 1.26 4.03 -6.69
CA LEU A 240 2.50 3.26 -6.55
C LEU A 240 2.79 2.46 -7.81
N LEU A 241 3.97 2.65 -8.40
CA LEU A 241 4.48 1.94 -9.57
C LEU A 241 5.89 1.34 -9.38
N PRO A 242 6.33 0.94 -8.16
CA PRO A 242 7.66 0.38 -7.99
C PRO A 242 7.84 -0.85 -8.90
N ASN A 243 9.04 -1.02 -9.45
CA ASN A 243 9.41 -2.12 -10.32
C ASN A 243 8.65 -2.17 -11.68
N CYS A 244 8.05 -1.06 -12.14
CA CYS A 244 7.52 -0.92 -13.50
C CYS A 244 8.65 -0.68 -14.51
N THR A 245 9.36 -1.76 -14.83
CA THR A 245 10.64 -1.74 -15.55
C THR A 245 10.61 -1.18 -16.98
N SER A 246 9.50 -1.31 -17.70
CA SER A 246 9.38 -0.80 -19.08
C SER A 246 8.83 0.62 -19.17
N LEU A 247 8.57 1.28 -18.03
CA LEU A 247 7.96 2.60 -18.00
C LEU A 247 8.94 3.62 -18.57
N GLU A 248 8.62 4.19 -19.73
CA GLU A 248 9.50 5.08 -20.50
C GLU A 248 9.08 6.54 -20.35
N LYS A 249 7.78 6.82 -20.16
CA LYS A 249 7.25 8.18 -20.13
C LYS A 249 6.13 8.37 -19.12
N ILE A 250 6.12 9.54 -18.47
CA ILE A 250 4.98 10.08 -17.73
C ILE A 250 4.61 11.39 -18.42
N SER A 251 3.54 11.36 -19.24
CA SER A 251 3.20 12.49 -20.12
C SER A 251 2.84 13.77 -19.35
N LYS A 252 2.11 13.61 -18.24
CA LYS A 252 1.80 14.63 -17.23
C LYS A 252 1.55 13.95 -15.89
N LEU A 253 1.81 14.64 -14.78
CA LEU A 253 1.32 14.16 -13.49
C LEU A 253 -0.20 14.16 -13.50
N PRO A 254 -0.85 13.11 -12.97
CA PRO A 254 -2.29 13.13 -12.88
C PRO A 254 -2.79 14.19 -11.89
N GLN A 255 -3.83 14.91 -12.29
CA GLN A 255 -4.42 15.97 -11.48
C GLN A 255 -4.87 15.43 -10.11
N GLY A 256 -4.34 16.00 -9.03
CA GLY A 256 -4.70 15.64 -7.65
C GLY A 256 -3.82 14.58 -6.97
N VAL A 257 -2.85 13.99 -7.67
CA VAL A 257 -1.86 13.09 -7.05
C VAL A 257 -0.97 13.88 -6.12
N ARG A 258 -0.83 13.40 -4.88
CA ARG A 258 0.11 13.90 -3.87
C ARG A 258 1.28 12.97 -3.63
N TRP A 259 1.14 11.69 -3.98
CA TRP A 259 2.19 10.70 -3.79
C TRP A 259 2.37 9.83 -5.04
N LEU A 260 3.59 9.78 -5.55
CA LEU A 260 3.96 8.96 -6.71
C LEU A 260 5.23 8.13 -6.43
N ASP A 261 5.11 6.81 -6.33
CA ASP A 261 6.28 5.94 -6.17
C ASP A 261 6.69 5.32 -7.51
N LEU A 262 7.95 5.55 -7.92
CA LEU A 262 8.55 5.08 -9.16
C LEU A 262 9.89 4.36 -8.90
N VAL A 263 10.06 3.77 -7.71
CA VAL A 263 11.22 2.94 -7.37
C VAL A 263 11.50 1.92 -8.47
N ASN A 264 12.75 1.74 -8.87
CA ASN A 264 13.17 0.77 -9.89
C ASN A 264 12.53 0.88 -11.30
N CYS A 265 11.90 2.01 -11.66
CA CYS A 265 11.45 2.32 -13.03
C CYS A 265 12.62 2.73 -13.95
N HIS A 266 13.49 1.79 -14.30
CA HIS A 266 14.80 2.09 -14.90
C HIS A 266 14.80 2.66 -16.33
N ARG A 267 13.72 2.49 -17.10
CA ARG A 267 13.61 3.07 -18.46
C ARG A 267 13.08 4.50 -18.45
N LEU A 268 12.57 4.96 -17.32
CA LEU A 268 12.09 6.33 -17.19
C LEU A 268 13.32 7.23 -17.22
N GLY A 269 13.47 8.02 -18.29
CA GLY A 269 14.63 8.89 -18.44
C GLY A 269 14.72 9.83 -17.23
N GLY A 270 15.79 9.73 -16.43
CA GLY A 270 15.96 10.43 -15.15
C GLY A 270 15.91 11.97 -15.19
N TYR A 271 15.70 12.55 -16.38
CA TYR A 271 15.58 13.99 -16.62
C TYR A 271 14.25 14.41 -17.27
N GLU A 272 13.38 13.45 -17.66
CA GLU A 272 12.06 13.74 -18.26
C GLU A 272 10.96 13.99 -17.23
N ILE A 273 11.18 13.61 -15.96
CA ILE A 273 10.46 14.21 -14.83
C ILE A 273 11.02 15.62 -14.66
N THR A 274 10.66 16.45 -15.62
CA THR A 274 11.18 17.80 -15.79
C THR A 274 10.73 18.68 -14.62
N GLU A 275 11.51 19.73 -14.39
CA GLU A 275 11.14 20.93 -13.64
C GLU A 275 9.63 21.24 -13.81
N ASN A 276 9.15 21.29 -15.05
CA ASN A 276 7.75 21.58 -15.39
C ASN A 276 6.71 20.60 -14.83
N ILE A 277 7.04 19.31 -14.71
CA ILE A 277 6.09 18.31 -14.21
C ILE A 277 5.87 18.50 -12.71
N LEU A 278 6.95 18.70 -11.94
CA LEU A 278 6.90 18.93 -10.49
C LEU A 278 6.45 20.35 -10.11
N LEU A 279 6.65 21.33 -11.00
CA LEU A 279 6.49 22.75 -10.66
C LEU A 279 5.24 23.39 -11.27
N ASN A 280 4.72 22.92 -12.40
CA ASN A 280 3.57 23.57 -13.04
C ASN A 280 2.22 22.86 -12.81
N GLU A 281 2.23 21.59 -12.40
CA GLU A 281 1.02 20.74 -12.37
C GLU A 281 0.68 20.20 -10.97
N VAL A 282 1.44 20.60 -9.94
CA VAL A 282 1.22 20.15 -8.55
C VAL A 282 0.23 21.07 -7.82
N PRO A 283 -0.84 20.52 -7.18
CA PRO A 283 -1.82 21.32 -6.44
C PRO A 283 -1.20 22.14 -5.29
N HIS A 284 -1.96 23.06 -4.67
CA HIS A 284 -1.56 23.87 -3.50
C HIS A 284 -1.16 23.06 -2.22
N SER A 285 -0.88 21.76 -2.33
CA SER A 285 -0.56 20.83 -1.25
C SER A 285 0.79 20.15 -1.46
N VAL A 286 1.27 19.46 -0.42
CA VAL A 286 2.50 18.64 -0.47
C VAL A 286 2.43 17.59 -1.57
N PHE A 287 3.54 17.40 -2.29
CA PHE A 287 3.72 16.36 -3.29
C PHE A 287 5.03 15.59 -3.07
N GLU A 288 4.98 14.27 -3.19
CA GLU A 288 6.11 13.39 -2.96
C GLU A 288 6.31 12.41 -4.12
N ILE A 289 7.58 12.20 -4.48
CA ILE A 289 7.98 11.24 -5.52
C ILE A 289 9.26 10.51 -5.11
N ILE A 290 9.30 9.20 -5.35
CA ILE A 290 10.50 8.37 -5.11
C ILE A 290 11.00 7.85 -6.45
N LEU A 291 12.29 8.04 -6.73
CA LEU A 291 12.94 7.69 -7.99
C LEU A 291 14.21 6.90 -7.75
N ARG A 292 14.63 6.12 -8.75
CA ARG A 292 15.94 5.47 -8.78
C ARG A 292 16.97 6.37 -9.47
N GLY A 293 18.14 6.48 -8.86
CA GLY A 293 19.34 7.13 -9.38
C GLY A 293 19.98 8.05 -8.34
N ASN A 294 21.28 7.89 -8.10
CA ASN A 294 22.07 8.74 -7.18
C ASN A 294 22.29 10.17 -7.73
N ALA A 295 21.74 10.49 -8.91
CA ALA A 295 21.91 11.76 -9.57
C ALA A 295 20.75 12.67 -9.19
N PHE A 296 21.03 13.68 -8.36
CA PHE A 296 20.15 14.80 -8.12
C PHE A 296 19.68 15.40 -9.44
N PRO A 297 18.41 15.80 -9.59
CA PRO A 297 17.96 16.51 -10.78
C PRO A 297 18.86 17.73 -11.00
N LYS A 298 19.34 17.95 -12.24
CA LYS A 298 20.34 18.99 -12.55
C LYS A 298 19.90 20.42 -12.20
N TRP A 299 18.60 20.64 -12.06
CA TRP A 299 18.01 21.92 -11.66
C TRP A 299 18.04 22.14 -10.13
N VAL A 300 18.36 21.12 -9.33
CA VAL A 300 18.61 21.27 -7.88
C VAL A 300 20.02 21.82 -7.69
N SER A 301 20.12 23.11 -7.37
CA SER A 301 21.39 23.85 -7.40
C SER A 301 22.19 23.85 -6.10
N CYS A 302 21.77 23.13 -5.04
CA CYS A 302 22.48 23.13 -3.76
C CYS A 302 22.57 21.71 -3.17
N CYS A 303 23.79 21.15 -3.12
CA CYS A 303 24.09 19.87 -2.48
C CYS A 303 25.02 20.11 -1.28
N LYS A 304 24.64 19.67 -0.07
CA LYS A 304 25.51 19.70 1.11
C LYS A 304 25.43 18.38 1.88
N SER A 305 26.57 17.80 2.22
CA SER A 305 26.62 16.67 3.14
C SER A 305 26.26 17.15 4.57
N ALA A 306 25.44 16.38 5.28
CA ALA A 306 25.08 16.71 6.66
C ALA A 306 26.33 16.72 7.57
N THR A 307 26.40 17.71 8.45
CA THR A 307 27.45 17.80 9.47
C THR A 307 26.83 17.38 10.80
N VAL A 308 27.42 16.41 11.49
CA VAL A 308 26.89 15.95 12.77
C VAL A 308 27.05 17.07 13.81
N CYS A 309 25.97 17.78 14.09
CA CYS A 309 25.85 18.66 15.25
C CYS A 309 25.12 17.90 16.35
N ARG A 310 25.80 17.59 17.45
CA ARG A 310 25.12 17.17 18.69
C ARG A 310 24.44 18.41 19.28
N TYR A 311 23.11 18.44 19.34
CA TYR A 311 22.41 19.47 20.11
C TYR A 311 22.61 19.17 21.60
N PRO A 312 23.12 20.12 22.40
CA PRO A 312 23.25 19.93 23.84
C PRO A 312 21.86 19.87 24.46
N ASP A 313 21.57 18.75 25.13
CA ASP A 313 20.55 18.50 26.14
C ASP A 313 19.39 19.50 26.17
N VAL A 314 18.31 19.17 25.45
CA VAL A 314 16.96 19.58 25.84
C VAL A 314 16.36 18.38 26.57
N GLU A 315 16.00 18.59 27.84
CA GLU A 315 15.66 17.60 28.89
C GLU A 315 14.57 16.54 28.60
N ASP A 316 14.18 16.25 27.35
CA ASP A 316 13.18 15.19 27.12
C ASP A 316 13.22 14.43 25.78
N LYS A 317 14.26 14.56 24.93
CA LYS A 317 14.42 13.66 23.77
C LYS A 317 15.90 13.38 23.42
N GLU A 318 16.42 12.25 23.87
CA GLU A 318 17.54 11.57 23.18
C GLU A 318 17.06 11.13 21.80
N GLU A 319 17.39 11.80 20.68
CA GLU A 319 16.95 11.23 19.38
C GLU A 319 17.62 11.74 18.09
N TYR A 320 18.38 12.84 18.08
CA TYR A 320 18.97 13.36 16.83
C TYR A 320 20.45 13.00 16.69
N ILE A 321 20.80 12.31 15.59
CA ILE A 321 22.16 11.81 15.34
C ILE A 321 22.95 12.77 14.43
N GLY A 322 22.28 13.74 13.81
CA GLY A 322 22.90 14.81 13.03
C GLY A 322 21.87 15.73 12.37
N GLY A 323 22.36 16.63 11.52
CA GLY A 323 21.50 17.51 10.72
C GLY A 323 22.26 18.15 9.56
N CYS A 324 21.54 18.72 8.60
CA CYS A 324 22.13 19.62 7.62
C CYS A 324 21.37 20.94 7.58
N GLU A 325 22.12 22.00 7.32
CA GLU A 325 21.54 23.31 7.11
C GLU A 325 21.95 23.82 5.72
N PHE A 326 20.98 24.34 4.99
CA PHE A 326 21.26 25.12 3.80
C PHE A 326 20.58 26.46 3.86
N SER A 327 21.24 27.45 3.25
CA SER A 327 20.74 28.81 3.16
C SER A 327 20.92 29.31 1.73
N PHE A 328 19.91 29.98 1.20
CA PHE A 328 19.90 30.52 -0.17
C PHE A 328 19.12 31.83 -0.22
N GLU A 329 19.43 32.65 -1.22
CA GLU A 329 18.68 33.87 -1.48
C GLU A 329 17.42 33.56 -2.29
N ILE A 330 16.25 33.94 -1.75
CA ILE A 330 14.98 33.95 -2.47
C ILE A 330 15.03 35.12 -3.46
N PRO A 331 14.78 34.89 -4.76
CA PRO A 331 14.72 35.95 -5.75
C PRO A 331 13.68 37.03 -5.36
N PRO A 332 13.99 38.32 -5.51
CA PRO A 332 13.08 39.40 -5.08
C PRO A 332 11.74 39.44 -5.84
N ASN A 333 11.69 38.81 -7.03
CA ASN A 333 10.49 38.75 -7.86
C ASN A 333 9.62 37.50 -7.58
N LEU A 334 9.97 36.67 -6.59
CA LEU A 334 9.24 35.44 -6.27
C LEU A 334 8.00 35.78 -5.42
N GLU A 335 6.81 35.39 -5.88
CA GLU A 335 5.58 35.50 -5.09
C GLU A 335 5.58 34.43 -3.98
N ARG A 336 5.77 34.83 -2.71
CA ARG A 336 6.04 33.88 -1.61
C ARG A 336 4.89 32.93 -1.26
N GLU A 337 3.65 33.33 -1.51
CA GLU A 337 2.44 32.53 -1.23
C GLU A 337 2.28 31.38 -2.26
N THR A 338 2.67 31.63 -3.51
CA THR A 338 2.62 30.68 -4.62
C THR A 338 3.95 29.94 -4.79
N SER A 339 5.04 30.46 -4.24
CA SER A 339 6.38 29.84 -4.24
C SER A 339 6.38 28.48 -3.57
N ARG A 340 7.23 27.59 -4.11
CA ARG A 340 7.40 26.22 -3.63
C ARG A 340 8.86 25.93 -3.37
N LEU A 341 9.08 25.15 -2.33
CA LEU A 341 10.39 24.60 -2.04
C LEU A 341 10.41 23.13 -2.48
N VAL A 342 11.45 22.74 -3.20
CA VAL A 342 11.66 21.34 -3.57
C VAL A 342 12.82 20.79 -2.75
N LEU A 343 12.48 19.93 -1.80
CA LEU A 343 13.42 19.20 -0.97
C LEU A 343 13.79 17.89 -1.69
N CYS A 344 15.08 17.57 -1.74
CA CYS A 344 15.59 16.38 -2.40
C CYS A 344 16.49 15.58 -1.45
N VAL A 345 15.96 14.51 -0.89
CA VAL A 345 16.67 13.69 0.10
C VAL A 345 17.07 12.38 -0.56
N SER A 346 18.35 12.03 -0.52
CA SER A 346 18.80 10.67 -0.80
C SER A 346 19.00 9.95 0.53
N TYR A 347 18.25 8.86 0.74
CA TYR A 347 18.23 8.13 2.01
C TYR A 347 19.22 6.97 2.03
N HIS A 348 19.71 6.69 3.24
CA HIS A 348 19.94 5.33 3.71
C HIS A 348 18.85 5.03 4.76
N TYR A 349 18.12 3.92 4.65
CA TYR A 349 17.16 3.50 5.69
C TYR A 349 17.89 3.18 7.01
N PRO A 350 17.34 3.42 8.22
CA PRO A 350 16.03 3.95 8.61
C PRO A 350 16.14 5.27 9.40
N TYR A 351 15.69 6.38 8.82
CA TYR A 351 15.63 7.64 9.56
C TYR A 351 14.23 8.24 9.55
N PHE A 352 13.84 8.75 10.71
CA PHE A 352 12.71 9.67 10.84
C PHE A 352 13.30 11.07 10.91
N ASP A 353 12.86 11.92 10.00
CA ASP A 353 13.49 13.23 9.82
C ASP A 353 12.41 14.32 9.85
N ASP A 354 12.81 15.51 10.30
CA ASP A 354 12.02 16.73 10.12
C ASP A 354 12.86 17.81 9.46
N ALA A 355 12.24 18.62 8.60
CA ALA A 355 12.85 19.80 8.01
C ALA A 355 12.12 21.06 8.46
N LYS A 356 12.84 21.97 9.10
CA LYS A 356 12.36 23.31 9.45
C LYS A 356 12.78 24.30 8.39
N ILE A 357 11.84 25.07 7.87
CA ILE A 357 12.08 26.14 6.91
C ILE A 357 11.95 27.47 7.64
N LEU A 358 13.01 28.27 7.57
CA LEU A 358 13.11 29.58 8.19
C LEU A 358 13.37 30.64 7.12
N ILE A 359 12.73 31.79 7.24
CA ILE A 359 13.07 32.98 6.43
C ILE A 359 13.61 34.04 7.38
N ASN A 360 14.85 34.48 7.16
CA ASN A 360 15.59 35.36 8.06
C ASN A 360 15.55 34.89 9.53
N GLY A 361 15.73 33.57 9.76
CA GLY A 361 15.74 32.99 11.11
C GLY A 361 14.36 32.84 11.77
N LYS A 362 13.27 33.14 11.07
CA LYS A 362 11.90 32.90 11.55
C LYS A 362 11.32 31.66 10.91
N LEU A 363 10.82 30.72 11.72
CA LEU A 363 10.14 29.52 11.25
C LEU A 363 8.88 29.87 10.45
N VAL A 364 8.80 29.41 9.21
CA VAL A 364 7.66 29.62 8.30
C VAL A 364 6.99 28.32 7.86
N ASN A 365 7.68 27.18 7.99
CA ASN A 365 7.12 25.86 7.70
C ASN A 365 7.97 24.78 8.40
N GLU A 366 7.36 23.62 8.68
CA GLU A 366 7.98 22.45 9.31
C GLU A 366 7.39 21.19 8.69
N ILE A 367 8.25 20.30 8.21
CA ILE A 367 7.87 19.21 7.33
C ILE A 367 8.41 17.89 7.88
N TRP A 368 7.52 16.90 7.96
CA TRP A 368 7.91 15.52 8.24
C TRP A 368 8.51 14.85 7.02
N ILE A 369 9.59 14.11 7.25
CA ILE A 369 10.39 13.39 6.27
C ILE A 369 10.49 11.93 6.76
N GLY A 370 9.96 10.97 6.00
CA GLY A 370 10.13 9.54 6.34
C GLY A 370 8.88 8.66 6.48
N ASP A 371 7.67 9.09 6.10
CA ASP A 371 6.49 8.19 6.09
C ASP A 371 6.42 7.35 4.81
N THR A 372 7.46 6.57 4.51
CA THR A 372 7.43 5.70 3.33
C THR A 372 6.92 4.31 3.70
N SER A 373 5.71 3.98 3.26
CA SER A 373 5.21 2.58 3.18
C SER A 373 6.00 1.71 2.18
N ALA A 374 7.11 2.23 1.63
CA ALA A 374 7.92 1.60 0.59
C ALA A 374 8.94 0.67 1.24
N THR A 375 8.76 -0.63 1.01
CA THR A 375 9.57 -1.70 1.62
C THR A 375 10.88 -2.00 0.87
N GLU A 376 11.20 -1.24 -0.18
CA GLU A 376 12.30 -1.54 -1.14
C GLU A 376 13.14 -0.30 -1.51
N ILE A 377 13.31 0.66 -0.59
CA ILE A 377 14.19 1.82 -0.82
C ILE A 377 15.64 1.44 -0.49
N GLU A 378 16.47 1.34 -1.52
CA GLU A 378 17.93 1.21 -1.44
C GLU A 378 18.64 2.58 -1.51
N ASP A 379 19.94 2.61 -1.17
CA ASP A 379 20.85 3.78 -1.21
C ASP A 379 20.96 4.47 -2.57
N THR A 380 20.46 3.82 -3.62
CA THR A 380 20.45 4.37 -4.97
C THR A 380 19.20 5.19 -5.29
N HIS A 381 18.29 5.37 -4.33
CA HIS A 381 17.05 6.10 -4.52
C HIS A 381 17.13 7.54 -4.02
N VAL A 382 16.33 8.39 -4.67
CA VAL A 382 16.17 9.80 -4.34
C VAL A 382 14.69 10.08 -4.14
N TRP A 383 14.37 10.71 -3.01
CA TRP A 383 13.04 11.18 -2.68
C TRP A 383 12.98 12.69 -2.90
N LEU A 384 12.05 13.12 -3.73
CA LEU A 384 11.75 14.52 -3.94
C LEU A 384 10.43 14.83 -3.24
N LYS A 385 10.45 15.86 -2.40
CA LYS A 385 9.29 16.38 -1.71
C LYS A 385 9.13 17.86 -2.03
N CYS A 386 8.05 18.18 -2.75
CA CYS A 386 7.64 19.54 -3.04
C CYS A 386 6.67 20.03 -1.96
N VAL A 387 6.96 21.19 -1.39
CA VAL A 387 6.23 21.76 -0.26
C VAL A 387 5.98 23.25 -0.47
N PRO A 388 4.88 23.80 0.07
CA PRO A 388 4.72 25.25 0.16
C PRO A 388 5.89 25.89 0.89
N LEU A 389 6.36 27.05 0.43
CA LEU A 389 7.38 27.80 1.17
C LEU A 389 6.82 28.31 2.51
N LEU A 390 5.54 28.67 2.54
CA LEU A 390 4.82 29.17 3.71
C LEU A 390 3.70 28.20 4.09
N ASP A 391 3.61 27.84 5.38
CA ASP A 391 2.44 27.17 5.94
C ASP A 391 1.58 28.21 6.69
N PRO A 392 0.36 28.53 6.20
CA PRO A 392 -0.53 29.50 6.85
C PRO A 392 -0.86 29.16 8.31
N GLN A 393 -0.83 27.88 8.70
CA GLN A 393 -1.11 27.46 10.07
C GLN A 393 0.06 27.70 11.04
N LYS A 394 1.27 27.85 10.51
CA LYS A 394 2.50 28.09 11.29
C LYS A 394 2.83 29.58 11.43
N LEU A 395 2.21 30.45 10.62
CA LEU A 395 2.29 31.90 10.76
C LEU A 395 1.43 32.36 11.95
N ARG A 396 1.94 33.29 12.78
CA ARG A 396 1.16 33.78 13.92
C ARG A 396 0.01 34.67 13.42
N VAL A 397 -1.16 34.56 14.05
CA VAL A 397 -2.32 35.39 13.76
C VAL A 397 -1.95 36.87 13.93
N GLY A 398 -2.08 37.66 12.86
CA GLY A 398 -1.82 39.10 12.85
C GLY A 398 -0.43 39.54 12.39
N GLU A 399 0.44 38.63 11.94
CA GLU A 399 1.69 39.01 11.29
C GLU A 399 1.44 39.43 9.84
N GLU A 400 1.68 40.70 9.53
CA GLU A 400 1.69 41.16 8.14
C GLU A 400 2.90 40.55 7.41
N LEU A 401 2.64 39.95 6.24
CA LEU A 401 3.65 39.44 5.29
C LEU A 401 4.66 40.51 4.84
N THR A 402 4.39 41.79 5.13
CA THR A 402 5.20 42.97 4.81
C THR A 402 6.62 42.88 5.40
N HIS A 403 6.81 42.27 6.58
CA HIS A 403 8.15 42.07 7.16
C HIS A 403 8.95 40.92 6.50
N LEU A 404 8.28 39.96 5.87
CA LEU A 404 8.93 38.88 5.10
C LEU A 404 9.36 39.37 3.70
N GLN A 405 8.87 40.52 3.22
CA GLN A 405 9.22 41.07 1.90
C GLN A 405 10.62 41.71 1.84
N GLN A 406 11.19 42.13 2.97
CA GLN A 406 12.56 42.70 3.04
C GLN A 406 13.66 41.65 3.23
N ALA A 407 13.26 40.38 3.35
CA ALA A 407 14.08 39.27 3.83
C ALA A 407 14.43 38.29 2.69
N ASN A 408 15.68 38.31 2.22
CA ASN A 408 16.07 37.48 1.07
C ASN A 408 16.59 36.10 1.46
N MET A 409 16.96 35.83 2.72
CA MET A 409 17.59 34.55 3.08
C MET A 409 16.55 33.53 3.55
N CYS A 410 16.44 32.42 2.83
CA CYS A 410 15.77 31.20 3.28
C CYS A 410 16.81 30.23 3.83
N GLN A 411 16.51 29.62 4.97
CA GLN A 411 17.32 28.63 5.65
C GLN A 411 16.45 27.39 5.86
N VAL A 412 16.97 26.20 5.59
CA VAL A 412 16.29 24.95 5.90
C VAL A 412 17.21 24.07 6.70
N ILE A 413 16.68 23.58 7.82
CA ILE A 413 17.39 22.79 8.81
C ILE A 413 16.73 21.42 8.82
N PHE A 414 17.48 20.41 8.41
CA PHE A 414 17.08 19.02 8.52
C PHE A 414 17.59 18.46 9.84
N HIS A 415 16.71 17.82 10.60
CA HIS A 415 17.07 17.05 11.78
C HIS A 415 16.92 15.57 11.48
N LEU A 416 17.94 14.78 11.84
CA LEU A 416 18.00 13.36 11.51
C LEU A 416 17.91 12.49 12.75
N GLN A 417 16.92 11.60 12.83
CA GLN A 417 16.77 10.62 13.94
C GLN A 417 17.02 9.19 13.47
N GLY A 418 17.94 8.47 14.14
CA GLY A 418 18.20 7.04 13.87
C GLY A 418 19.68 6.65 13.71
N ALA A 419 20.00 5.36 13.81
CA ALA A 419 21.36 4.84 13.70
C ALA A 419 21.68 4.32 12.27
N GLY A 420 22.69 4.87 11.61
CA GLY A 420 23.10 4.49 10.25
C GLY A 420 24.11 5.46 9.61
N PRO A 421 24.40 5.33 8.30
CA PRO A 421 25.15 6.32 7.54
C PRO A 421 24.30 7.58 7.24
N ILE A 422 24.94 8.74 7.35
CA ILE A 422 24.28 10.05 7.17
C ILE A 422 23.82 10.23 5.71
N PRO A 423 22.54 10.58 5.45
CA PRO A 423 22.03 10.82 4.11
C PRO A 423 22.70 12.03 3.44
N VAL A 424 22.84 11.98 2.11
CA VAL A 424 23.19 13.15 1.31
C VAL A 424 21.90 13.90 1.00
N ILE A 425 21.82 15.13 1.48
CA ILE A 425 20.63 15.96 1.35
C ILE A 425 20.94 17.11 0.40
N SER A 426 20.07 17.30 -0.58
CA SER A 426 20.12 18.41 -1.51
C SER A 426 18.76 19.09 -1.58
N CYS A 427 18.73 20.31 -2.06
CA CYS A 427 17.54 21.13 -1.92
C CYS A 427 17.60 22.30 -2.87
N GLY A 428 16.43 22.78 -3.29
CA GLY A 428 16.30 23.94 -4.16
C GLY A 428 14.95 24.62 -3.94
N CYS A 429 14.87 25.88 -4.33
CA CYS A 429 13.63 26.63 -4.31
C CYS A 429 13.24 27.05 -5.72
N HIS A 430 11.94 27.12 -5.98
CA HIS A 430 11.43 27.55 -7.26
C HIS A 430 10.16 28.42 -7.07
N GLY A 431 9.98 29.39 -7.95
CA GLY A 431 8.76 30.21 -8.01
C GLY A 431 7.92 29.72 -9.16
N CYS A 432 6.67 29.37 -8.88
CA CYS A 432 5.67 29.01 -9.88
C CYS A 432 4.98 30.28 -10.39
#